data_AF-X1UZV8-F1
#
_entry.id   AF-X1UZV8-F1
#
_cell.length_a   1.000
_cell.length_b   1.000
_cell.length_c   1.000
_cell.angle_alpha   90.00
_cell.angle_beta   90.00
_cell.angle_gamma   90.00
#
_symmetry.space_group_name_H-M   'P 1'
#
loop_
_entity.id
_entity.type
_entity.pdbx_description
1 polymer ?
#
loop_
_entity_poly.entity_id
_entity_poly.type
_entity_poly.pdbx_seq_one_letter_code
_entity_poly.pdbx_strand_id
1 'polypeptide(L)'
;GTLGRALVDFQDTLVLNFDADWPYVRCHGQWSQASSRELKENIADLSSQEAFEALEGLSPVKFNLKADEEKLPCLGFIAEDAPEIIASRDKKAITNEHIITILAKVVKLSHIR
;
A
#
# COMPACT_ATOMS: atom_id res chain seq x y z
N GLY A 1 -22.23 -22.04 5.64
CA GLY A 1 -21.03 -22.06 6.48
C GLY A 1 -21.00 -20.78 7.28
N THR A 2 -20.67 -20.85 8.57
CA THR A 2 -20.44 -19.67 9.41
C THR A 2 -19.18 -18.95 8.91
N LEU A 3 -19.18 -17.62 8.88
CA LEU A 3 -17.99 -16.84 8.56
C LEU A 3 -16.87 -17.21 9.54
N GLY A 4 -15.82 -17.86 9.04
CA GLY A 4 -14.60 -18.12 9.81
C GLY A 4 -13.75 -16.87 9.85
N ARG A 5 -13.25 -16.51 11.03
CA ARG A 5 -12.18 -15.51 11.17
C ARG A 5 -10.85 -16.22 10.95
N ALA A 6 -9.97 -15.66 10.13
CA ALA A 6 -8.57 -16.08 10.13
C ALA A 6 -7.98 -15.75 11.51
N LEU A 7 -7.20 -16.67 12.07
CA LEU A 7 -6.44 -16.41 13.29
C LEU A 7 -5.36 -15.40 12.95
N VAL A 8 -5.41 -14.22 13.56
CA VAL A 8 -4.34 -13.22 13.52
C VAL A 8 -3.39 -13.53 14.67
N ASP A 9 -2.13 -13.82 14.36
CA ASP A 9 -1.08 -14.02 15.35
C ASP A 9 -0.52 -12.68 15.87
N PHE A 10 -0.75 -11.58 15.13
CA PHE A 10 -0.25 -10.25 15.42
C PHE A 10 -1.33 -9.28 15.93
N GLN A 11 -2.09 -9.73 16.95
CA GLN A 11 -3.14 -8.96 17.65
C GLN A 11 -4.31 -8.51 16.76
N ASP A 12 -4.14 -7.41 16.03
CA ASP A 12 -5.14 -6.76 15.19
C ASP A 12 -4.76 -6.75 13.69
N THR A 13 -3.61 -7.31 13.34
CA THR A 13 -3.08 -7.30 11.98
C THR A 13 -2.94 -8.72 11.41
N LEU A 14 -3.38 -8.90 10.16
CA LEU A 14 -3.08 -10.10 9.37
C LEU A 14 -1.78 -9.86 8.61
N VAL A 15 -0.74 -10.64 8.93
CA VAL A 15 0.52 -10.62 8.21
C VAL A 15 0.61 -11.85 7.30
N LEU A 16 0.96 -11.64 6.03
CA LEU A 16 1.26 -12.70 5.08
C LEU A 16 2.76 -12.69 4.82
N ASN A 17 3.41 -13.86 4.90
CA ASN A 17 4.87 -14.00 4.71
C ASN A 17 5.68 -13.13 5.70
N PHE A 18 5.47 -13.36 7.01
CA PHE A 18 5.99 -12.53 8.11
C PHE A 18 7.50 -12.24 8.02
N ASP A 19 8.30 -13.25 7.71
CA ASP A 19 9.77 -13.12 7.61
C ASP A 19 10.24 -12.65 6.23
N ALA A 20 9.34 -12.47 5.26
CA ALA A 20 9.66 -12.13 3.87
C ALA A 20 10.67 -13.10 3.22
N ASP A 21 10.65 -14.36 3.66
CA ASP A 21 11.53 -15.45 3.23
C ASP A 21 10.98 -16.19 2.00
N TRP A 22 9.70 -16.02 1.67
CA TRP A 22 9.13 -16.56 0.44
C TRP A 22 9.27 -15.57 -0.71
N PRO A 23 9.72 -16.01 -1.91
CA PRO A 23 10.00 -15.12 -3.04
C PRO A 23 8.74 -14.49 -3.66
N TYR A 24 7.55 -15.05 -3.41
CA TYR A 24 6.29 -14.49 -3.88
C TYR A 24 5.11 -14.84 -2.96
N VAL A 25 4.19 -13.88 -2.80
CA VAL A 25 2.85 -14.10 -2.25
C VAL A 25 1.84 -13.95 -3.39
N ARG A 26 1.07 -15.00 -3.68
CA ARG A 26 0.12 -15.01 -4.81
C ARG A 26 -1.32 -15.15 -4.33
N CYS A 27 -2.18 -14.24 -4.77
CA CYS A 27 -3.63 -14.37 -4.65
C CYS A 27 -4.20 -14.88 -5.98
N HIS A 28 -5.00 -15.94 -5.94
CA HIS A 28 -5.73 -16.45 -7.10
C HIS A 28 -7.18 -15.92 -7.09
N GLY A 29 -7.67 -15.45 -8.23
CA GLY A 29 -9.01 -14.85 -8.35
C GLY A 29 -8.99 -13.32 -8.19
N GLN A 30 -10.16 -12.73 -7.95
CA GLN A 30 -10.29 -11.28 -7.79
C GLN A 30 -10.01 -10.85 -6.35
N TRP A 31 -9.07 -9.93 -6.17
CA TRP A 31 -8.87 -9.23 -4.91
C TRP A 31 -9.81 -8.01 -4.84
N SER A 32 -10.66 -7.94 -3.81
CA SER A 32 -11.55 -6.81 -3.58
C SER A 32 -11.44 -6.32 -2.14
N GLN A 33 -11.33 -5.00 -1.98
CA GLN A 33 -11.34 -4.34 -0.68
C GLN A 33 -12.70 -3.70 -0.43
N ALA A 34 -13.24 -3.82 0.78
CA ALA A 34 -14.48 -3.18 1.16
C ALA A 34 -14.32 -1.64 1.09
N SER A 35 -15.15 -0.98 0.30
CA SER A 35 -15.10 0.47 0.09
C SER A 35 -16.51 0.99 -0.20
N SER A 36 -17.21 1.47 0.84
CA SER A 36 -18.56 2.01 0.73
C SER A 36 -18.76 3.20 1.66
N ARG A 37 -19.81 4.01 1.42
CA ARG A 37 -20.19 5.12 2.32
C ARG A 37 -20.75 4.64 3.67
N GLU A 38 -21.19 3.39 3.75
CA GLU A 38 -21.63 2.78 5.01
C GLU A 38 -20.45 2.46 5.93
N LEU A 39 -19.27 2.24 5.35
CA LEU A 39 -18.03 1.90 6.05
C LEU A 39 -17.10 3.11 6.25
N LYS A 40 -17.40 4.26 5.65
CA LYS A 40 -16.52 5.44 5.64
C LYS A 40 -17.25 6.67 6.16
N GLU A 41 -16.57 7.43 7.00
CA GLU A 41 -17.04 8.72 7.54
C GLU A 41 -16.11 9.86 7.12
N ASN A 42 -16.55 11.12 7.31
CA ASN A 42 -15.75 12.33 7.05
C ASN A 42 -15.15 12.38 5.63
N ILE A 43 -15.94 11.99 4.62
CA ILE A 43 -15.49 11.91 3.22
C ILE A 43 -15.31 13.32 2.64
N ALA A 44 -14.08 13.65 2.26
CA ALA A 44 -13.71 14.88 1.58
C ALA A 44 -12.92 14.60 0.30
N ASP A 45 -12.87 15.58 -0.60
CA ASP A 45 -12.06 15.48 -1.82
C ASP A 45 -10.57 15.63 -1.49
N LEU A 46 -9.73 14.74 -2.05
CA LEU A 46 -8.28 14.91 -2.04
C LEU A 46 -7.92 16.11 -2.93
N SER A 47 -7.25 17.12 -2.37
CA SER A 47 -6.86 18.32 -3.12
C SER A 47 -5.77 18.02 -4.14
N SER A 48 -5.63 18.90 -5.14
CA SER A 48 -4.55 18.77 -6.12
C SER A 48 -3.17 18.96 -5.49
N GLN A 49 -3.05 19.90 -4.55
CA GLN A 49 -1.80 20.19 -3.86
C GLN A 49 -1.32 18.98 -3.05
N GLU A 50 -2.18 18.41 -2.20
CA GLU A 50 -1.86 17.22 -1.40
C GLU A 50 -1.43 16.04 -2.29
N ALA A 51 -2.11 15.84 -3.43
CA ALA A 51 -1.79 14.77 -4.35
C ALA A 51 -0.42 14.96 -5.03
N PHE A 52 -0.08 16.18 -5.43
CA PHE A 52 1.23 16.47 -6.04
C PHE A 52 2.36 16.39 -5.02
N GLU A 53 2.21 16.97 -3.84
CA GLU A 53 3.21 16.91 -2.77
C GLU A 53 3.51 15.45 -2.37
N ALA A 54 2.46 14.63 -2.23
CA ALA A 54 2.64 13.21 -1.94
C ALA A 54 3.31 12.45 -3.11
N LEU A 55 2.97 12.77 -4.36
CA LEU A 55 3.62 12.16 -5.52
C LEU A 55 5.09 12.55 -5.64
N GLU A 56 5.44 13.81 -5.39
CA GLU A 56 6.83 14.28 -5.42
C GLU A 56 7.69 13.60 -4.35
N GLY A 57 7.12 13.32 -3.18
CA GLY A 57 7.80 12.57 -2.13
C GLY A 57 7.93 11.06 -2.39
N LEU A 58 7.21 10.51 -3.37
CA LEU A 58 7.35 9.10 -3.74
C LEU A 58 8.57 8.88 -4.63
N SER A 59 9.67 8.42 -4.03
CA SER A 59 10.91 8.09 -4.74
C SER A 59 11.02 6.58 -5.02
N PRO A 60 10.87 6.12 -6.28
CA PRO A 60 11.00 4.71 -6.60
C PRO A 60 12.45 4.25 -6.49
N VAL A 61 12.66 3.05 -5.94
CA VAL A 61 13.98 2.44 -5.76
C VAL A 61 14.01 1.00 -6.26
N LYS A 62 15.23 0.51 -6.52
CA LYS A 62 15.55 -0.90 -6.75
C LYS A 62 16.16 -1.48 -5.48
N PHE A 63 15.71 -2.64 -5.04
CA PHE A 63 16.25 -3.30 -3.85
C PHE A 63 16.11 -4.83 -3.97
N ASN A 64 16.66 -5.54 -3.01
CA ASN A 64 16.37 -6.95 -2.74
C ASN A 64 16.03 -7.11 -1.26
N LEU A 65 15.28 -8.14 -0.91
CA LEU A 65 14.92 -8.41 0.48
C LEU A 65 16.10 -9.05 1.21
N LYS A 66 16.27 -8.69 2.49
CA LYS A 66 17.35 -9.26 3.32
C LYS A 66 17.12 -10.75 3.59
N ALA A 67 15.87 -11.16 3.80
CA ALA A 67 15.49 -12.54 4.08
C ALA A 67 15.44 -13.44 2.83
N ASP A 68 15.29 -12.86 1.63
CA ASP A 68 15.36 -13.61 0.37
C ASP A 68 16.78 -14.09 0.10
N GLU A 69 17.00 -15.41 0.11
CA GLU A 69 18.30 -16.03 -0.17
C GLU A 69 18.71 -15.87 -1.63
N GLU A 70 17.75 -15.83 -2.57
CA GLU A 70 18.02 -15.70 -4.01
C GLU A 70 18.34 -14.26 -4.43
N LYS A 71 18.10 -13.29 -3.53
CA LYS A 71 18.35 -11.84 -3.74
C LYS A 71 17.69 -11.32 -5.03
N LEU A 72 16.45 -11.75 -5.28
CA LEU A 72 15.70 -11.35 -6.46
C LEU A 72 15.47 -9.83 -6.46
N PRO A 73 15.62 -9.16 -7.62
CA PRO A 73 15.45 -7.71 -7.72
C PRO A 73 13.97 -7.33 -7.60
N CYS A 74 13.69 -6.38 -6.71
CA CYS A 74 12.39 -5.76 -6.50
C CYS A 74 12.40 -4.28 -6.86
N LEU A 75 11.22 -3.75 -7.18
CA LEU A 75 10.94 -2.33 -7.34
C LEU A 75 9.93 -1.91 -6.27
N GLY A 76 10.10 -0.72 -5.72
CA GLY A 76 9.17 -0.19 -4.73
C GLY A 76 9.68 1.10 -4.09
N PHE A 77 9.35 1.29 -2.81
CA PHE A 77 9.62 2.50 -2.05
C PHE A 77 10.17 2.15 -0.67
N ILE A 78 10.91 3.07 -0.08
CA ILE A 78 11.36 2.99 1.31
C ILE A 78 10.34 3.72 2.19
N ALA A 79 9.75 3.04 3.17
CA ALA A 79 8.69 3.60 4.00
C ALA A 79 9.19 4.76 4.88
N GLU A 80 10.45 4.72 5.31
CA GLU A 80 11.08 5.80 6.09
C GLU A 80 11.22 7.11 5.31
N ASP A 81 11.42 7.02 4.00
CA ASP A 81 11.61 8.15 3.09
C ASP A 81 10.31 8.61 2.42
N ALA A 82 9.24 7.81 2.52
CA ALA A 82 7.96 8.08 1.89
C ALA A 82 7.14 9.15 2.66
N PRO A 83 6.20 9.84 1.99
CA PRO A 83 5.24 10.72 2.64
C PRO A 83 4.45 10.02 3.74
N GLU A 84 4.12 10.75 4.81
CA GLU A 84 3.43 10.20 5.98
C GLU A 84 2.08 9.56 5.63
N ILE A 85 1.34 10.13 4.67
CA ILE A 85 0.06 9.58 4.22
C ILE A 85 0.21 8.20 3.53
N ILE A 86 1.41 7.84 3.08
CA ILE A 86 1.68 6.57 2.37
C ILE A 86 2.29 5.53 3.31
N ALA A 87 3.20 5.98 4.18
CA ALA A 87 3.88 5.11 5.13
C ALA A 87 2.93 4.60 6.23
N SER A 88 3.17 3.38 6.70
CA SER A 88 2.57 2.90 7.94
C SER A 88 3.02 3.76 9.12
N ARG A 89 2.27 3.70 10.23
CA ARG A 89 2.57 4.48 11.44
C ARG A 89 3.99 4.26 11.98
N ASP A 90 4.51 3.04 11.87
CA ASP A 90 5.88 2.67 12.29
C ASP A 90 6.95 2.93 11.21
N LYS A 91 6.54 3.42 10.04
CA LYS A 91 7.35 3.63 8.84
C LYS A 91 8.10 2.38 8.37
N LYS A 92 7.48 1.21 8.49
CA LYS A 92 8.04 -0.08 8.00
C LYS A 92 7.30 -0.68 6.82
N ALA A 93 6.15 -0.15 6.47
CA ALA A 93 5.36 -0.57 5.33
C ALA A 93 4.79 0.63 4.57
N ILE A 94 4.30 0.39 3.36
CA ILE A 94 3.61 1.37 2.53
C ILE A 94 2.18 0.89 2.24
N THR A 95 1.27 1.83 2.03
CA THR A 95 -0.13 1.54 1.70
C THR A 95 -0.35 1.65 0.19
N ASN A 96 -0.44 0.51 -0.49
CA ASN A 96 -0.63 0.47 -1.95
C ASN A 96 -1.89 1.22 -2.41
N GLU A 97 -2.99 1.13 -1.67
CA GLU A 97 -4.25 1.83 -1.98
C GLU A 97 -4.08 3.35 -1.98
N HIS A 98 -3.29 3.90 -1.05
CA HIS A 98 -3.01 5.33 -0.98
C HIS A 98 -2.18 5.78 -2.19
N ILE A 99 -1.16 5.01 -2.56
CA ILE A 99 -0.34 5.26 -3.76
C ILE A 99 -1.24 5.26 -5.02
N ILE A 100 -2.07 4.24 -5.19
CA ILE A 100 -2.99 4.13 -6.35
C ILE A 100 -3.96 5.31 -6.39
N THR A 101 -4.52 5.71 -5.25
CA THR A 101 -5.45 6.86 -5.14
C THR A 101 -4.77 8.18 -5.54
N ILE A 102 -3.55 8.42 -5.06
CA ILE A 102 -2.76 9.62 -5.40
C ILE A 102 -2.46 9.64 -6.90
N LEU A 103 -1.96 8.53 -7.45
CA LEU A 103 -1.67 8.40 -8.88
C LEU A 103 -2.93 8.64 -9.72
N ALA A 104 -4.06 8.05 -9.36
CA ALA A 104 -5.32 8.25 -10.06
C ALA A 104 -5.78 9.72 -10.03
N LYS A 105 -5.62 10.41 -8.89
CA LYS A 105 -5.91 11.84 -8.77
C LYS A 105 -5.01 12.67 -9.69
N VAL A 106 -3.69 12.47 -9.64
CA VAL A 106 -2.73 13.23 -10.45
C VAL A 106 -2.95 12.99 -11.94
N VAL A 107 -3.14 11.74 -12.36
CA VAL A 107 -3.42 11.38 -13.76
C VAL A 107 -4.75 12.00 -14.24
N LYS A 108 -5.78 12.01 -13.39
CA LYS A 108 -7.05 12.68 -13.72
C LYS A 108 -6.85 14.18 -13.93
N LEU A 109 -6.04 14.84 -13.10
CA LEU A 109 -5.71 16.26 -13.26
C LEU A 109 -4.92 16.52 -14.55
N SER A 110 -3.99 15.63 -14.92
CA SER A 110 -3.16 15.81 -16.13
C SER A 110 -3.93 15.60 -17.45
N HIS A 111 -5.02 14.83 -17.42
CA HIS A 111 -5.88 14.56 -18.57
C HIS A 111 -7.03 15.56 -18.74
N ILE A 112 -7.23 16.48 -17.78
CA ILE A 112 -8.17 17.61 -17.93
C ILE A 112 -7.44 18.82 -18.56
N ARG A 113 -6.62 18.56 -19.58
CA ARG A 113 -6.05 19.59 -20.47
C ARG A 113 -6.93 19.77 -21.69
#